data_AF-A0A9Q0LY23-F1
#
_entry.id   AF-A0A9Q0LY23-F1
#
_cell.length_a   1.000
_cell.length_b   1.000
_cell.length_c   1.000
_cell.angle_alpha   90.00
_cell.angle_beta   90.00
_cell.angle_gamma   90.00
#
_symmetry.space_group_name_H-M   'P 1'
#
loop_
_entity.id
_entity.type
_entity.pdbx_description
1 polymer ?
#
loop_
_entity_poly.entity_id
_entity_poly.type
_entity_poly.pdbx_seq_one_letter_code
_entity_poly.pdbx_strand_id
1 'polypeptide(L)'
;MGRIASIVLTTLSLFLGMFFFFMGVIKLSPALNVDIHREIRRRFVRYARVIPFLTVPFGIKISARTYRQTIGIIEIVAGLALAFLPDRIKLYMNLFLFSITFGAIYTHIAIEDEVDKMYPAIAFTIILICRLILYVLQCKQRKSEYDRQQQQTEEQFDEKQCKLIHQQQMDNSNEQQQRQRQQKQQQKKLNRKGRKPKLINKTIDEDYYVDVYNNSDESGNEMKKNKKSKKKRSSRKKPTNSIKVD
;
A
#
# COMPACT_ATOMS: atom_id res chain seq x y z
N MET A 1 -10.95 11.18 13.17
CA MET A 1 -11.40 11.80 11.91
C MET A 1 -12.06 10.79 10.95
N GLY A 2 -11.51 9.58 10.73
CA GLY A 2 -12.03 8.63 9.74
C GLY A 2 -13.49 8.17 9.91
N ARG A 3 -13.95 7.90 11.14
CA ARG A 3 -15.32 7.40 11.41
C ARG A 3 -16.43 8.37 10.93
N ILE A 4 -16.26 9.67 11.17
CA ILE A 4 -17.23 10.70 10.77
C ILE A 4 -17.30 10.80 9.25
N ALA A 5 -16.14 10.81 8.58
CA ALA A 5 -16.07 10.92 7.13
C ALA A 5 -16.73 9.70 6.44
N SER A 6 -16.56 8.49 6.98
CA SER A 6 -17.22 7.28 6.47
C SER A 6 -18.74 7.30 6.67
N ILE A 7 -19.22 7.81 7.81
CA ILE A 7 -20.66 8.00 8.07
C ILE A 7 -21.23 9.01 7.07
N VAL A 8 -20.60 10.18 6.91
CA VAL A 8 -21.04 11.22 5.98
C VAL A 8 -21.13 10.67 4.55
N LEU A 9 -20.10 9.96 4.09
CA LEU A 9 -20.15 9.33 2.76
C LEU A 9 -21.28 8.31 2.64
N THR A 10 -21.51 7.52 3.69
CA THR A 10 -22.58 6.51 3.68
C THR A 10 -23.96 7.16 3.63
N THR A 11 -24.20 8.16 4.48
CA THR A 11 -25.47 8.90 4.49
C THR A 11 -25.71 9.64 3.18
N LEU A 12 -24.67 10.28 2.61
CA LEU A 12 -24.76 10.91 1.29
C LEU A 12 -25.10 9.89 0.19
N SER A 13 -24.50 8.70 0.24
CA SER A 13 -24.77 7.62 -0.71
C SER A 13 -26.21 7.13 -0.64
N LEU A 14 -26.72 6.95 0.58
CA LEU A 14 -28.08 6.51 0.84
C LEU A 14 -29.08 7.56 0.33
N PHE A 15 -28.87 8.83 0.69
CA PHE A 15 -29.74 9.93 0.27
C PHE A 15 -29.77 10.09 -1.25
N LEU A 16 -28.61 10.11 -1.91
CA LEU A 16 -28.52 10.18 -3.37
C LEU A 16 -29.14 8.95 -4.04
N GLY A 17 -28.84 7.75 -3.53
CA GLY A 17 -29.38 6.50 -4.10
C GLY A 17 -30.90 6.46 -4.06
N MET A 18 -31.49 6.85 -2.92
CA MET A 18 -32.94 6.97 -2.77
C MET A 18 -33.51 8.07 -3.67
N PHE A 19 -32.84 9.21 -3.79
CA PHE A 19 -33.27 10.28 -4.68
C PHE A 19 -33.31 9.85 -6.15
N PHE A 20 -32.25 9.19 -6.64
CA PHE A 20 -32.20 8.66 -8.01
C PHE A 20 -33.20 7.53 -8.25
N PHE A 21 -33.46 6.71 -7.23
CA PHE A 21 -34.56 5.75 -7.25
C PHE A 21 -35.90 6.44 -7.50
N PHE A 22 -36.23 7.48 -6.72
CA PHE A 22 -37.48 8.23 -6.90
C PHE A 22 -37.54 8.91 -8.28
N MET A 23 -36.45 9.55 -8.73
CA MET A 23 -36.39 10.16 -10.05
C MET A 23 -36.59 9.16 -11.19
N GLY A 24 -35.99 7.98 -11.09
CA GLY A 24 -36.21 6.90 -12.05
C GLY A 24 -37.65 6.39 -12.04
N VAL A 25 -38.28 6.26 -10.85
CA VAL A 25 -39.70 5.92 -10.73
C VAL A 25 -40.60 6.97 -11.36
N ILE A 26 -40.34 8.27 -11.16
CA ILE A 26 -41.07 9.37 -11.83
C ILE A 26 -40.93 9.28 -13.36
N LYS A 27 -39.75 8.85 -13.84
CA LYS A 27 -39.52 8.62 -15.28
C LYS A 27 -40.23 7.38 -15.83
N LEU A 28 -40.67 6.44 -15.00
CA LEU A 28 -41.34 5.20 -15.44
C LEU A 28 -42.85 5.26 -15.23
N SER A 29 -43.28 5.74 -14.07
CA SER A 29 -44.66 5.69 -13.61
C SER A 29 -45.34 7.07 -13.65
N PRO A 30 -46.56 7.17 -14.22
CA PRO A 30 -47.37 8.39 -14.12
C PRO A 30 -48.02 8.58 -12.74
N ALA A 31 -47.92 7.60 -11.84
CA ALA A 31 -48.70 7.54 -10.61
C ALA A 31 -48.31 8.60 -9.56
N LEU A 32 -47.10 9.17 -9.64
CA LEU A 32 -46.64 10.17 -8.66
C LEU A 32 -47.15 11.58 -8.97
N ASN A 33 -47.21 11.94 -10.27
CA ASN A 33 -47.80 13.20 -10.73
C ASN A 33 -47.96 13.16 -12.27
N VAL A 34 -49.19 13.31 -12.76
CA VAL A 34 -49.52 13.24 -14.19
C VAL A 34 -48.93 14.41 -14.99
N ASP A 35 -48.90 15.61 -14.40
CA ASP A 35 -48.39 16.83 -15.05
C ASP A 35 -46.87 16.75 -15.25
N ILE A 36 -46.15 16.33 -14.20
CA ILE A 36 -44.70 16.12 -14.25
C ILE A 36 -44.36 15.04 -15.27
N HIS A 37 -45.09 13.92 -15.27
CA HIS A 37 -44.85 12.83 -16.21
C HIS A 37 -45.10 13.26 -17.67
N ARG A 38 -46.12 14.10 -17.92
CA ARG A 38 -46.39 14.66 -19.25
C ARG A 38 -45.29 15.61 -19.69
N GLU A 39 -44.78 16.45 -18.79
CA GLU A 39 -43.65 17.34 -19.08
C GLU A 39 -42.38 16.56 -19.42
N ILE A 40 -42.02 15.56 -18.61
CA ILE A 40 -40.87 14.68 -18.84
C ILE A 40 -41.01 14.02 -20.23
N ARG A 41 -42.18 13.47 -20.57
CA ARG A 41 -42.39 12.86 -21.89
C ARG A 41 -42.11 13.84 -23.03
N ARG A 42 -42.56 15.10 -22.93
CA ARG A 42 -42.29 16.14 -23.94
C ARG A 42 -40.79 16.43 -24.07
N ARG A 43 -40.07 16.51 -22.95
CA ARG A 43 -38.61 16.70 -22.95
C ARG A 43 -37.88 15.55 -23.64
N PHE A 44 -38.24 14.30 -23.33
CA PHE A 44 -37.63 13.11 -23.93
C PHE A 44 -37.86 12.98 -25.45
N VAL A 45 -38.95 13.51 -25.99
CA VAL A 45 -39.17 13.60 -27.44
C VAL A 45 -38.18 14.55 -28.10
N ARG A 46 -37.85 15.67 -27.46
CA ARG A 46 -36.81 16.59 -27.94
C ARG A 46 -35.41 16.01 -27.74
N TYR A 47 -35.15 15.36 -26.60
CA TYR A 47 -33.87 14.67 -26.34
C TYR A 47 -33.54 13.64 -27.41
N ALA A 48 -34.51 12.82 -27.82
CA ALA A 48 -34.30 11.80 -28.86
C ALA A 48 -33.80 12.38 -30.20
N ARG A 49 -34.00 13.68 -30.48
CA ARG A 49 -33.49 14.34 -31.70
C ARG A 49 -32.02 14.75 -31.60
N VAL A 50 -31.53 15.01 -30.39
CA VAL A 50 -30.17 15.53 -30.12
C VAL A 50 -29.22 14.45 -29.57
N ILE A 51 -29.54 13.16 -29.72
CA ILE A 51 -28.61 12.09 -29.32
C ILE A 51 -27.69 11.76 -30.52
N PRO A 52 -26.46 12.29 -30.61
CA PRO A 52 -25.52 11.88 -31.66
C PRO A 52 -24.99 10.46 -31.42
N PHE A 53 -24.90 10.04 -30.15
CA PHE A 53 -24.09 8.90 -29.73
C PHE A 53 -24.62 7.53 -30.16
N LEU A 54 -25.94 7.39 -30.39
CA LEU A 54 -26.54 6.12 -30.84
C LEU A 54 -26.99 6.18 -32.31
N THR A 55 -27.26 7.37 -32.82
CA THR A 55 -27.81 7.54 -34.18
C THR A 55 -26.72 7.47 -35.25
N VAL A 56 -25.53 8.00 -34.96
CA VAL A 56 -24.40 8.04 -35.91
C VAL A 56 -23.71 6.68 -36.09
N PRO A 57 -23.38 5.91 -35.04
CA PRO A 57 -22.70 4.62 -35.23
C PRO A 57 -23.62 3.44 -35.51
N PHE A 58 -24.90 3.45 -35.08
CA PHE A 58 -25.80 2.29 -35.21
C PHE A 58 -26.95 2.48 -36.21
N GLY A 59 -27.26 3.70 -36.67
CA GLY A 59 -28.36 3.95 -37.62
C GLY A 59 -29.77 3.59 -37.09
N ILE A 60 -29.91 3.23 -35.81
CA ILE A 60 -31.18 2.81 -35.20
C ILE A 60 -31.95 4.07 -34.75
N LYS A 61 -33.16 4.28 -35.28
CA LYS A 61 -34.11 5.28 -34.76
C LYS A 61 -34.63 4.84 -33.40
N ILE A 62 -34.12 5.44 -32.32
CA ILE A 62 -34.57 5.15 -30.97
C ILE A 62 -35.84 5.94 -30.67
N SER A 63 -36.91 5.24 -30.30
CA SER A 63 -38.13 5.89 -29.85
C SER A 63 -37.91 6.60 -28.51
N ALA A 64 -38.47 7.79 -28.35
CA ALA A 64 -38.40 8.55 -27.09
C ALA A 64 -38.99 7.76 -25.90
N ARG A 65 -39.92 6.84 -26.17
CA ARG A 65 -40.51 5.94 -25.16
C ARG A 65 -39.45 5.00 -24.61
N THR A 66 -38.74 4.28 -25.48
CA THR A 66 -37.71 3.31 -25.10
C THR A 66 -36.55 4.01 -24.41
N TYR A 67 -36.08 5.15 -24.95
CA TYR A 67 -34.99 5.91 -24.35
C TYR A 67 -35.28 6.33 -22.89
N ARG A 68 -36.48 6.89 -22.65
CA ARG A 68 -36.91 7.28 -21.30
C ARG A 68 -36.98 6.09 -20.35
N GLN A 69 -37.55 4.97 -20.80
CA GLN A 69 -37.67 3.75 -19.98
C GLN A 69 -36.31 3.20 -19.62
N THR A 70 -35.38 3.13 -20.58
CA THR A 70 -34.02 2.63 -20.34
C THR A 70 -33.29 3.51 -19.33
N ILE A 71 -33.29 4.84 -19.50
CA ILE A 71 -32.67 5.75 -18.53
C ILE A 71 -33.32 5.64 -17.14
N GLY A 72 -34.65 5.55 -17.07
CA GLY A 72 -35.36 5.39 -15.81
C GLY A 72 -35.03 4.08 -15.07
N ILE A 73 -34.99 2.95 -15.78
CA ILE A 73 -34.64 1.64 -15.19
C ILE A 73 -33.20 1.67 -14.68
N ILE A 74 -32.29 2.20 -15.48
CA ILE A 74 -30.89 2.34 -15.13
C ILE A 74 -30.73 3.20 -13.87
N GLU A 75 -31.43 4.34 -13.77
CA GLU A 75 -31.38 5.19 -12.57
C GLU A 75 -31.90 4.49 -11.32
N ILE A 76 -32.98 3.71 -11.45
CA ILE A 76 -33.51 2.90 -10.34
C ILE A 76 -32.47 1.88 -9.88
N VAL A 77 -31.93 1.09 -10.80
CA VAL A 77 -30.97 0.02 -10.48
C VAL A 77 -29.68 0.61 -9.92
N ALA A 78 -29.13 1.64 -10.56
CA ALA A 78 -27.91 2.30 -10.11
C ALA A 78 -28.12 3.06 -8.79
N GLY A 79 -29.29 3.68 -8.56
CA GLY A 79 -29.64 4.36 -7.32
C GLY A 79 -29.76 3.39 -6.14
N LEU A 80 -30.48 2.28 -6.31
CA LEU A 80 -30.56 1.21 -5.31
C LEU A 80 -29.17 0.61 -5.03
N ALA A 81 -28.38 0.38 -6.08
CA ALA A 81 -27.03 -0.10 -5.91
C ALA A 81 -26.14 0.92 -5.16
N LEU A 82 -26.28 2.21 -5.44
CA LEU A 82 -25.57 3.25 -4.72
C LEU A 82 -25.88 3.26 -3.22
N ALA A 83 -27.14 3.00 -2.88
CA ALA A 83 -27.66 3.02 -1.52
C ALA A 83 -27.20 1.80 -0.70
N PHE A 84 -27.31 0.59 -1.28
CA PHE A 84 -27.19 -0.65 -0.51
C PHE A 84 -25.91 -1.45 -0.78
N LEU A 85 -25.23 -1.26 -1.92
CA LEU A 85 -24.06 -2.09 -2.25
C LEU A 85 -22.79 -1.61 -1.54
N PRO A 86 -21.75 -2.45 -1.39
CA PRO A 86 -20.50 -2.10 -0.74
C PRO A 86 -19.67 -1.07 -1.51
N ASP A 87 -18.77 -0.39 -0.81
CA ASP A 87 -18.05 0.81 -1.26
C ASP A 87 -17.31 0.68 -2.60
N ARG A 88 -16.81 -0.52 -2.94
CA ARG A 88 -16.15 -0.74 -4.23
C ARG A 88 -17.12 -0.60 -5.41
N ILE A 89 -18.35 -1.07 -5.26
CA ILE A 89 -19.38 -1.01 -6.31
C ILE A 89 -20.04 0.38 -6.33
N LYS A 90 -20.15 1.02 -5.15
CA LYS A 90 -20.65 2.40 -5.03
C LYS A 90 -19.90 3.40 -5.92
N LEU A 91 -18.59 3.21 -6.13
CA LEU A 91 -17.80 4.05 -7.03
C LEU A 91 -18.31 3.96 -8.47
N TYR A 92 -18.46 2.74 -8.98
CA TYR A 92 -18.92 2.51 -10.36
C TYR A 92 -20.36 3.01 -10.55
N MET A 93 -21.24 2.75 -9.58
CA MET A 93 -22.61 3.25 -9.62
C MET A 93 -22.67 4.78 -9.56
N ASN A 94 -21.79 5.43 -8.78
CA ASN A 94 -21.68 6.88 -8.75
C ASN A 94 -21.24 7.45 -10.10
N LEU A 95 -20.25 6.82 -10.72
CA LEU A 95 -19.75 7.23 -12.03
C LEU A 95 -20.84 7.06 -13.10
N PHE A 96 -21.60 5.97 -13.03
CA PHE A 96 -22.71 5.72 -13.94
C PHE A 96 -23.83 6.77 -13.79
N LEU A 97 -24.27 7.06 -12.56
CA LEU A 97 -25.26 8.09 -12.27
C LEU A 97 -24.77 9.49 -12.68
N PHE A 98 -23.47 9.77 -12.47
CA PHE A 98 -22.84 11.00 -12.94
C PHE A 98 -22.91 11.11 -14.46
N SER A 99 -22.55 10.06 -15.20
CA SER A 99 -22.62 10.07 -16.67
C SER A 99 -24.04 10.32 -17.19
N ILE A 100 -25.07 9.74 -16.57
CA ILE A 100 -26.48 9.99 -16.95
C ILE A 100 -26.87 11.43 -16.67
N THR A 101 -26.56 11.95 -15.48
CA THR A 101 -26.92 13.31 -15.08
C THR A 101 -26.19 14.35 -15.93
N PHE A 102 -24.91 14.11 -16.23
CA PHE A 102 -24.11 14.92 -17.14
C PHE A 102 -24.67 14.88 -18.57
N GLY A 103 -25.06 13.70 -19.04
CA GLY A 103 -25.77 13.56 -20.32
C GLY A 103 -27.08 14.34 -20.36
N ALA A 104 -27.84 14.38 -19.26
CA ALA A 104 -29.05 15.18 -19.16
C ALA A 104 -28.75 16.69 -19.29
N ILE A 105 -27.69 17.18 -18.64
CA ILE A 105 -27.22 18.57 -18.80
C ILE A 105 -26.85 18.86 -20.25
N TYR A 106 -26.07 17.97 -20.89
CA TYR A 106 -25.71 18.11 -22.30
C TYR A 106 -26.94 18.24 -23.20
N THR A 107 -27.94 17.35 -23.00
CA THR A 107 -29.18 17.42 -23.79
C THR A 107 -29.99 18.68 -23.54
N HIS A 108 -29.94 19.24 -22.33
CA HIS A 108 -30.57 20.53 -22.01
C HIS A 108 -29.89 21.69 -22.74
N ILE A 109 -28.55 21.71 -22.77
CA ILE A 109 -27.77 22.72 -23.50
C ILE A 109 -28.06 22.61 -25.00
N ALA A 110 -28.11 21.39 -25.55
CA ALA A 110 -28.36 21.16 -26.98
C ALA A 110 -29.78 21.53 -27.46
N ILE A 111 -30.75 21.63 -26.55
CA ILE A 111 -32.15 22.00 -26.85
C ILE A 111 -32.45 23.46 -26.49
N GLU A 112 -31.49 24.17 -25.89
CA GLU A 112 -31.68 25.54 -25.38
C GLU A 112 -32.91 25.65 -24.46
N ASP A 113 -33.10 24.64 -23.59
CA ASP A 113 -34.17 24.68 -22.59
C ASP A 113 -33.87 25.75 -21.52
N GLU A 114 -34.93 26.31 -20.91
CA GLU A 114 -34.81 27.24 -19.79
C GLU A 114 -33.92 26.68 -18.67
N VAL A 115 -32.97 27.50 -18.22
CA VAL A 115 -32.01 27.16 -17.14
C VAL A 115 -32.70 26.74 -15.84
N ASP A 116 -33.93 27.22 -15.62
CA ASP A 116 -34.78 26.88 -14.48
C ASP A 116 -35.02 25.38 -14.32
N LYS A 117 -35.09 24.67 -15.45
CA LYS A 117 -35.32 23.23 -15.50
C LYS A 117 -34.02 22.43 -15.32
N MET A 118 -32.87 23.09 -15.45
CA MET A 118 -31.53 22.51 -15.39
C MET A 118 -30.90 22.59 -13.98
N TYR A 119 -31.37 23.51 -13.12
CA TYR A 119 -30.91 23.64 -11.73
C TYR A 119 -30.80 22.32 -10.95
N PRO A 120 -31.83 21.45 -10.90
CA PRO A 120 -31.70 20.20 -10.17
C PRO A 120 -30.59 19.31 -10.74
N ALA A 121 -30.46 19.22 -12.07
CA ALA A 121 -29.43 18.40 -12.70
C ALA A 121 -28.01 18.89 -12.38
N ILE A 122 -27.78 20.21 -12.38
CA ILE A 122 -26.49 20.81 -11.99
C ILE A 122 -26.18 20.52 -10.53
N ALA A 123 -27.15 20.75 -9.63
CA ALA A 123 -26.98 20.50 -8.21
C ALA A 123 -26.59 19.03 -7.93
N PHE A 124 -27.29 18.07 -8.54
CA PHE A 124 -26.94 16.65 -8.39
C PHE A 124 -25.58 16.32 -8.99
N THR A 125 -25.21 16.94 -10.11
CA THR A 125 -23.89 16.73 -10.72
C THR A 125 -22.77 17.18 -9.78
N ILE A 126 -22.90 18.37 -9.17
CA ILE A 126 -21.92 18.88 -8.18
C ILE A 126 -21.84 17.94 -6.97
N ILE A 127 -22.99 17.48 -6.44
CA ILE A 127 -23.01 16.58 -5.28
C ILE A 127 -22.37 15.22 -5.62
N LEU A 128 -22.64 14.66 -6.81
CA LEU A 128 -22.04 13.41 -7.28
C LEU A 128 -20.52 13.53 -7.49
N ILE A 129 -20.05 14.66 -8.02
CA ILE A 129 -18.62 14.97 -8.15
C ILE A 129 -17.99 15.11 -6.76
N CYS A 130 -18.61 15.88 -5.87
CA CYS A 130 -18.14 16.07 -4.50
C CYS A 130 -17.98 14.71 -3.80
N ARG A 131 -18.99 13.84 -3.89
CA ARG A 131 -18.93 12.47 -3.36
C ARG A 131 -17.80 11.65 -3.99
N LEU A 132 -17.58 11.77 -5.31
CA LEU A 132 -16.50 11.08 -6.00
C LEU A 132 -15.13 11.52 -5.47
N ILE A 133 -14.92 12.82 -5.30
CA ILE A 133 -13.69 13.41 -4.76
C ILE A 133 -13.47 12.93 -3.32
N LEU A 134 -14.50 13.00 -2.47
CA LEU A 134 -14.42 12.56 -1.08
C LEU A 134 -14.06 11.07 -0.97
N TYR A 135 -14.61 10.23 -1.84
CA TYR A 135 -14.25 8.80 -1.90
C TYR A 135 -12.78 8.58 -2.29
N VAL A 136 -12.28 9.31 -3.29
CA VAL A 136 -10.87 9.23 -3.72
C VAL A 136 -9.93 9.71 -2.62
N LEU A 137 -10.27 10.81 -1.95
CA LEU A 137 -9.51 11.33 -0.81
C LEU A 137 -9.44 10.32 0.34
N GLN A 138 -10.56 9.67 0.69
CA GLN A 138 -10.56 8.61 1.69
C GLN A 138 -9.76 7.37 1.26
N CYS A 139 -9.82 6.99 -0.02
CA CYS A 139 -8.98 5.91 -0.53
C CYS A 139 -7.49 6.24 -0.39
N LYS A 140 -7.09 7.49 -0.66
CA LYS A 140 -5.72 7.96 -0.46
C LYS A 140 -5.29 7.91 1.00
N GLN A 141 -6.17 8.27 1.93
CA GLN A 141 -5.92 8.19 3.38
C GLN A 141 -5.79 6.74 3.88
N ARG A 142 -6.68 5.84 3.43
CA ARG A 142 -6.59 4.42 3.81
C ARG A 142 -5.31 3.75 3.29
N LYS A 143 -4.86 4.13 2.08
CA LYS A 143 -3.62 3.61 1.52
C LYS A 143 -2.39 4.05 2.34
N SER A 144 -2.33 5.31 2.77
CA SER A 144 -1.21 5.79 3.60
C SER A 144 -1.21 5.19 5.01
N GLU A 145 -2.36 4.80 5.55
CA GLU A 145 -2.42 4.03 6.81
C GLU A 145 -1.90 2.60 6.62
N TYR A 146 -2.27 1.93 5.52
CA TYR A 146 -1.76 0.60 5.20
C TYR A 146 -0.24 0.59 5.00
N ASP A 147 0.29 1.54 4.22
CA ASP A 147 1.74 1.65 3.97
C ASP A 147 2.52 1.89 5.28
N ARG A 148 1.96 2.69 6.21
CA ARG A 148 2.55 2.91 7.54
C ARG A 148 2.52 1.67 8.42
N GLN A 149 1.45 0.87 8.37
CA GLN A 149 1.36 -0.38 9.13
C GLN A 149 2.34 -1.43 8.61
N GLN A 150 2.56 -1.49 7.29
CA GLN A 150 3.56 -2.38 6.71
C GLN A 150 4.98 -2.01 7.16
N GLN A 151 5.33 -0.71 7.11
CA GLN A 151 6.62 -0.22 7.59
C GLN A 151 6.84 -0.54 9.07
N GLN A 152 5.84 -0.34 9.93
CA GLN A 152 5.95 -0.67 11.35
C GLN A 152 6.12 -2.18 11.60
N THR A 153 5.48 -3.03 10.79
CA THR A 153 5.60 -4.48 10.91
C THR A 153 6.99 -4.95 10.49
N GLU A 154 7.54 -4.38 9.41
CA GLU A 154 8.91 -4.64 8.95
C GLU A 154 9.94 -4.17 9.99
N GLU A 155 9.81 -2.95 10.51
CA GLU A 155 10.69 -2.41 11.57
C GLU A 155 10.63 -3.24 12.86
N GLN A 156 9.44 -3.68 13.28
CA GLN A 156 9.30 -4.56 14.45
C GLN A 156 9.93 -5.94 14.21
N PHE A 157 9.87 -6.46 12.98
CA PHE A 157 10.50 -7.73 12.65
C PHE A 157 12.02 -7.62 12.71
N ASP A 158 12.58 -6.56 12.13
CA ASP A 158 14.01 -6.27 12.15
C ASP A 158 14.53 -6.02 13.58
N GLU A 159 13.79 -5.30 14.42
CA GLU A 159 14.14 -5.07 15.82
C GLU A 159 14.17 -6.39 16.61
N LYS A 160 13.18 -7.25 16.41
CA LYS A 160 13.13 -8.59 17.06
C LYS A 160 14.29 -9.47 16.61
N GLN A 161 14.62 -9.48 15.32
CA GLN A 161 15.76 -10.21 14.79
C GLN A 161 17.08 -9.72 15.39
N CYS A 162 17.29 -8.40 15.46
CA CYS A 162 18.50 -7.82 16.05
C CYS A 162 18.65 -8.21 17.54
N LYS A 163 17.56 -8.15 18.32
CA LYS A 163 17.56 -8.59 19.72
C LYS A 163 17.88 -10.07 19.88
N LEU A 164 17.32 -10.93 19.00
CA LEU A 164 17.58 -12.37 19.05
C LEU A 164 19.05 -12.69 18.75
N ILE A 165 19.62 -12.05 17.74
CA ILE A 165 21.04 -12.21 17.36
C ILE A 165 21.94 -11.72 18.51
N HIS A 166 21.62 -10.58 19.10
CA HIS A 166 22.39 -10.03 20.22
C HIS A 166 22.34 -10.94 21.45
N GLN A 167 21.17 -11.49 21.77
CA GLN A 167 21.01 -12.44 22.87
C GLN A 167 21.87 -13.70 22.66
N GLN A 168 21.83 -14.30 21.46
CA GLN A 168 22.66 -15.46 21.13
C GLN A 168 24.17 -15.16 21.24
N GLN A 169 24.61 -13.97 20.84
CA GLN A 169 26.02 -13.57 20.96
C GLN A 169 26.46 -13.46 22.43
N MET A 170 25.58 -12.96 23.30
CA MET A 170 25.84 -12.85 24.74
C MET A 170 25.90 -14.24 25.40
N ASP A 171 24.98 -15.13 25.05
CA ASP A 171 24.97 -16.49 25.57
C ASP A 171 26.22 -17.27 25.14
N ASN A 172 26.60 -17.19 23.85
CA ASN A 172 27.82 -17.80 23.33
C ASN A 172 29.09 -17.27 24.01
N SER A 173 29.15 -15.97 24.29
CA SER A 173 30.31 -15.36 24.98
C SER A 173 30.42 -15.83 26.43
N ASN A 174 29.30 -15.90 27.15
CA ASN A 174 29.26 -16.40 28.52
C ASN A 174 29.70 -17.87 28.60
N GLU A 175 29.24 -18.70 27.66
CA GLU A 175 29.59 -20.12 27.59
C GLU A 175 31.09 -20.32 27.32
N GLN A 176 31.67 -19.54 26.40
CA GLN A 176 33.12 -19.54 26.16
C GLN A 176 33.91 -19.12 27.41
N GLN A 177 33.43 -18.10 28.13
CA GLN A 177 34.10 -17.62 29.34
C GLN A 177 34.06 -18.68 30.45
N GLN A 178 32.96 -19.41 30.60
CA GLN A 178 32.86 -20.53 31.54
C GLN A 178 33.81 -21.68 31.16
N ARG A 179 33.89 -22.06 29.88
CA ARG A 179 34.84 -23.09 29.40
C ARG A 179 36.29 -22.71 29.74
N GLN A 180 36.69 -21.45 29.52
CA GLN A 180 38.02 -20.98 29.90
C GLN A 180 38.27 -21.00 31.41
N ARG A 181 37.28 -20.64 32.23
CA ARG A 181 37.38 -20.72 33.70
C ARG A 181 37.59 -22.16 34.16
N GLN A 182 36.86 -23.12 33.60
CA GLN A 182 37.02 -24.55 33.92
C GLN A 182 38.40 -25.08 33.52
N GLN A 183 38.89 -24.75 32.31
CA GLN A 183 40.24 -25.14 31.87
C GLN A 183 41.34 -24.58 32.79
N LYS A 184 41.23 -23.30 33.19
CA LYS A 184 42.17 -22.67 34.14
C LYS A 184 42.15 -23.39 35.50
N GLN A 185 40.98 -23.81 35.99
CA GLN A 185 40.88 -24.57 37.23
C GLN A 185 41.52 -25.96 37.10
N GLN A 186 41.33 -26.65 35.98
CA GLN A 186 41.95 -27.96 35.71
C GLN A 186 43.48 -27.85 35.65
N GLN A 187 44.03 -26.85 34.94
CA GLN A 187 45.48 -26.61 34.92
C GLN A 187 46.05 -26.31 36.30
N LYS A 188 45.36 -25.51 37.14
CA LYS A 188 45.78 -25.26 38.52
C LYS A 188 45.80 -26.53 39.37
N LYS A 189 44.83 -27.44 39.17
CA LYS A 189 44.82 -28.75 39.85
C LYS A 189 45.98 -29.63 39.39
N LEU A 190 46.32 -29.64 38.10
CA LEU A 190 47.46 -30.38 37.55
C LEU A 190 48.78 -29.85 38.11
N ASN A 191 48.97 -28.52 38.15
CA ASN A 191 50.20 -27.89 38.64
C ASN A 191 50.42 -28.09 40.15
N ARG A 192 49.36 -28.27 40.94
CA ARG A 192 49.46 -28.61 42.37
C ARG A 192 49.92 -30.05 42.63
N LYS A 193 49.64 -30.99 41.73
CA LYS A 193 50.10 -32.39 41.84
C LYS A 193 51.56 -32.60 41.44
N GLY A 194 52.22 -31.59 40.83
CA GLY A 194 53.62 -31.66 40.38
C GLY A 194 54.68 -31.13 41.35
N ARG A 195 54.33 -30.64 42.55
CA ARG A 195 55.35 -30.21 43.54
C ARG A 195 55.94 -31.43 44.26
N LYS A 196 57.07 -31.94 43.76
CA LYS A 196 57.95 -32.85 44.52
C LYS A 196 58.48 -32.13 45.78
N PRO A 197 58.52 -32.78 46.96
CA PRO A 197 59.12 -32.20 48.15
C PRO A 197 60.63 -32.02 47.98
N LYS A 198 61.18 -30.94 48.53
CA LYS A 198 62.63 -30.65 48.58
C LYS A 198 63.34 -31.78 49.33
N LEU A 199 64.17 -32.54 48.61
CA LEU A 199 65.23 -33.35 49.21
C LEU A 199 66.38 -32.42 49.56
N ILE A 200 66.68 -32.34 50.86
CA ILE A 200 67.93 -31.85 51.41
C ILE A 200 68.92 -33.02 51.29
N ASN A 201 70.03 -32.86 50.57
CA ASN A 201 71.23 -33.63 50.89
C ASN A 201 72.53 -32.90 50.54
N LYS A 202 73.52 -33.19 51.39
CA LYS A 202 74.85 -32.59 51.54
C LYS A 202 75.83 -32.93 50.40
N THR A 203 76.83 -32.06 50.36
CA THR A 203 78.09 -31.94 49.62
C THR A 203 78.99 -33.18 49.52
N ILE A 204 79.71 -33.33 48.38
CA ILE A 204 81.19 -33.46 48.17
C ILE A 204 81.54 -34.38 46.97
N ASP A 205 82.19 -33.73 45.98
CA ASP A 205 83.29 -34.09 45.05
C ASP A 205 83.61 -35.54 44.65
N GLU A 206 83.72 -35.78 43.32
CA GLU A 206 85.00 -36.10 42.64
C GLU A 206 84.85 -36.24 41.10
N ASP A 207 85.97 -36.06 40.42
CA ASP A 207 86.23 -35.81 38.99
C ASP A 207 86.06 -37.00 38.01
N TYR A 208 86.04 -36.69 36.69
CA TYR A 208 87.01 -37.17 35.64
C TYR A 208 86.42 -37.59 34.25
N TYR A 209 86.93 -36.92 33.18
CA TYR A 209 87.07 -37.23 31.71
C TYR A 209 85.85 -37.58 30.79
N VAL A 210 85.75 -37.32 29.46
CA VAL A 210 86.19 -36.38 28.37
C VAL A 210 85.55 -36.89 27.05
N ASP A 211 85.20 -35.97 26.12
CA ASP A 211 84.88 -36.04 24.65
C ASP A 211 83.89 -37.13 24.11
N VAL A 212 83.16 -37.03 22.99
CA VAL A 212 83.40 -36.47 21.64
C VAL A 212 82.05 -36.39 20.83
N TYR A 213 82.04 -35.56 19.77
CA TYR A 213 81.24 -35.53 18.50
C TYR A 213 79.86 -34.81 18.40
N ASN A 214 79.93 -33.54 17.96
CA ASN A 214 79.44 -32.92 16.71
C ASN A 214 78.05 -33.23 16.06
N ASN A 215 77.53 -32.11 15.49
CA ASN A 215 76.68 -31.96 14.28
C ASN A 215 75.18 -32.32 14.45
N SER A 216 74.18 -31.57 13.98
CA SER A 216 74.09 -30.61 12.87
C SER A 216 72.85 -29.72 13.01
N ASP A 217 73.04 -28.44 12.69
CA ASP A 217 72.30 -27.62 11.72
C ASP A 217 70.78 -27.37 11.80
N GLU A 218 70.49 -26.07 11.69
CA GLU A 218 69.48 -25.41 10.83
C GLU A 218 68.00 -25.81 11.00
N SER A 219 67.00 -24.92 11.02
CA SER A 219 66.77 -23.57 10.52
C SER A 219 65.44 -23.13 11.19
N GLY A 220 65.12 -21.87 11.47
CA GLY A 220 65.18 -20.70 10.60
C GLY A 220 63.75 -20.29 10.16
N ASN A 221 63.47 -18.99 10.26
CA ASN A 221 62.33 -18.20 9.76
C ASN A 221 61.15 -17.97 10.72
N GLU A 222 61.11 -16.85 11.44
CA GLU A 222 60.90 -15.45 11.02
C GLU A 222 59.59 -15.16 10.26
N MET A 223 58.69 -14.48 10.99
CA MET A 223 58.17 -13.15 10.68
C MET A 223 57.81 -12.80 9.23
N LYS A 224 56.56 -12.37 9.00
CA LYS A 224 56.30 -11.17 8.21
C LYS A 224 54.92 -10.55 8.46
N LYS A 225 54.97 -9.24 8.76
CA LYS A 225 53.89 -8.25 8.75
C LYS A 225 53.32 -8.08 7.33
N ASN A 226 52.10 -7.54 7.25
CA ASN A 226 51.79 -6.20 6.68
C ASN A 226 50.62 -6.14 5.65
N LYS A 227 49.94 -4.97 5.70
CA LYS A 227 49.17 -4.24 4.66
C LYS A 227 47.68 -4.52 4.39
N LYS A 228 46.88 -3.59 4.94
CA LYS A 228 45.92 -2.68 4.26
C LYS A 228 45.56 -3.01 2.81
N SER A 229 44.25 -2.98 2.49
CA SER A 229 43.73 -2.24 1.32
C SER A 229 42.23 -1.94 1.36
N LYS A 230 41.93 -0.64 1.35
CA LYS A 230 40.66 0.03 1.00
C LYS A 230 40.02 -0.52 -0.28
N LYS A 231 38.68 -0.57 -0.35
CA LYS A 231 37.95 -0.47 -1.63
C LYS A 231 36.68 0.39 -1.52
N LYS A 232 36.77 1.58 -2.11
CA LYS A 232 35.67 2.48 -2.51
C LYS A 232 35.01 1.96 -3.79
N ARG A 233 33.68 2.11 -3.92
CA ARG A 233 32.91 2.19 -5.19
C ARG A 233 31.84 3.27 -4.95
N SER A 234 31.97 4.52 -5.41
CA SER A 234 31.78 5.04 -6.78
C SER A 234 30.42 4.65 -7.36
N SER A 235 29.35 5.44 -7.16
CA SER A 235 28.87 6.52 -8.03
C SER A 235 28.68 6.14 -9.51
N ARG A 236 27.42 6.05 -9.96
CA ARG A 236 27.03 6.00 -11.38
C ARG A 236 25.97 7.07 -11.65
N LYS A 237 26.31 8.00 -12.55
CA LYS A 237 25.52 9.14 -13.04
C LYS A 237 24.45 8.71 -14.06
N LYS A 238 23.45 9.59 -14.22
CA LYS A 238 22.37 9.70 -15.23
C LYS A 238 22.86 9.67 -16.69
N PRO A 239 21.93 9.53 -17.67
CA PRO A 239 21.45 10.71 -18.44
C PRO A 239 19.90 10.71 -18.63
N THR A 240 19.17 11.80 -18.39
CA THR A 240 18.71 12.84 -19.36
C THR A 240 18.29 12.32 -20.72
N ASN A 241 16.99 12.42 -21.04
CA ASN A 241 16.53 12.65 -22.40
C ASN A 241 15.34 13.63 -22.40
N SER A 242 15.57 14.73 -23.08
CA SER A 242 14.65 15.79 -23.47
C SER A 242 14.03 15.46 -24.82
N ILE A 243 12.71 15.59 -24.96
CA ILE A 243 12.02 15.63 -26.25
C ILE A 243 11.07 16.83 -26.24
N LYS A 244 11.38 17.79 -27.11
CA LYS A 244 10.55 18.91 -27.58
C LYS A 244 10.46 18.72 -29.10
N VAL A 245 9.26 18.60 -29.64
CA VAL A 245 8.85 18.72 -31.05
C VAL A 245 7.31 18.75 -30.99
N ASP A 246 6.51 19.64 -31.57
CA ASP A 246 6.60 20.93 -32.25
C ASP A 246 5.26 21.65 -31.96
#